data_AF-A0A0F2NIP2-F1
#
_entry.id   AF-A0A0F2NIP2-F1
#
_cell.length_a   1.000
_cell.length_b   1.000
_cell.length_c   1.000
_cell.angle_alpha   90.00
_cell.angle_beta   90.00
_cell.angle_gamma   90.00
#
_symmetry.space_group_name_H-M   'P 1'
#
loop_
_entity.id
_entity.type
_entity.pdbx_description
1 polymer ?
#
loop_
_entity_poly.entity_id
_entity_poly.type
_entity_poly.pdbx_seq_one_letter_code
_entity_poly.pdbx_strand_id
1 'polypeptide(L)'
;MEVLIYNPQKGRLETIIADFTDETTTWFDGTGNPESVKMIADLDGNLLITLAGWSYPVIIYDVSREKIKYSRKKARNLYKQAML
;
A
#
# COMPACT_ATOMS: atom_id res chain seq x y z
N MET A 1 -5.45 12.15 6.91
CA MET A 1 -6.58 12.33 5.95
C MET A 1 -7.45 11.07 5.88
N GLU A 2 -8.73 11.17 5.49
CA GLU A 2 -9.60 10.00 5.25
C GLU A 2 -9.26 9.33 3.91
N VAL A 3 -9.10 8.00 3.93
CA VAL A 3 -8.77 7.20 2.73
C VAL A 3 -9.66 5.96 2.70
N LEU A 4 -10.29 5.70 1.55
CA LEU A 4 -11.01 4.46 1.29
C LEU A 4 -10.04 3.39 0.80
N ILE A 5 -9.91 2.30 1.56
CA ILE A 5 -8.98 1.21 1.28
C ILE A 5 -9.72 -0.11 1.10
N TYR A 6 -9.09 -1.09 0.46
CA TYR A 6 -9.52 -2.47 0.51
C TYR A 6 -8.77 -3.24 1.58
N ASN A 7 -9.52 -3.97 2.41
CA ASN A 7 -9.00 -4.86 3.43
C ASN A 7 -9.24 -6.32 3.01
N PRO A 8 -8.21 -7.01 2.50
CA PRO A 8 -8.38 -8.39 2.03
C PRO A 8 -8.73 -9.37 3.14
N GLN A 9 -8.23 -9.17 4.36
CA GLN A 9 -8.53 -10.06 5.49
C GLN A 9 -9.99 -10.00 5.92
N LYS A 10 -10.65 -8.87 5.70
CA LYS A 10 -12.09 -8.69 5.98
C LYS A 10 -12.96 -8.79 4.72
N GLY A 11 -12.35 -8.91 3.54
CA GLY A 11 -13.05 -8.96 2.25
C GLY A 11 -13.90 -7.72 1.92
N ARG A 12 -13.57 -6.53 2.45
CA ARG A 12 -14.40 -5.32 2.29
C ARG A 12 -13.59 -4.03 2.20
N LEU A 13 -14.24 -2.97 1.71
CA LEU A 13 -13.71 -1.61 1.77
C LEU A 13 -13.88 -1.02 3.18
N GLU A 14 -12.91 -0.25 3.63
CA GLU A 14 -12.94 0.47 4.92
C GLU A 14 -12.40 1.89 4.73
N THR A 15 -13.00 2.86 5.42
CA THR A 15 -12.42 4.21 5.54
C THR A 15 -11.48 4.22 6.73
N ILE A 16 -10.24 4.66 6.49
CA ILE A 16 -9.22 4.81 7.53
C ILE A 16 -8.73 6.27 7.58
N ILE A 17 -8.12 6.64 8.71
CA ILE A 17 -7.32 7.85 8.81
C ILE A 17 -5.86 7.48 8.54
N ALA A 18 -5.26 8.08 7.52
CA ALA A 18 -3.84 7.90 7.21
C ALA A 18 -3.19 9.25 6.91
N ASP A 19 -1.97 9.45 7.40
CA ASP A 19 -1.18 10.64 7.10
C ASP A 19 0.06 10.25 6.31
N PHE A 20 0.17 10.81 5.11
CA PHE A 20 1.26 10.53 4.18
C PHE A 20 2.32 11.63 4.30
N THR A 21 3.41 11.33 5.01
CA THR A 21 4.57 12.21 5.17
C THR A 21 5.82 11.56 4.59
N ASP A 22 6.90 12.32 4.46
CA ASP A 22 8.19 11.78 3.98
C ASP A 22 8.76 10.73 4.96
N GLU A 23 8.43 10.83 6.25
CA GLU A 23 8.82 9.86 7.27
C GLU A 23 8.04 8.55 7.15
N THR A 24 6.74 8.59 6.82
CA THR A 24 5.85 7.42 6.82
C THR A 24 5.61 6.83 5.44
N THR A 25 6.00 7.53 4.37
CA THR A 25 5.67 7.15 2.99
C THR A 25 6.91 7.04 2.11
N THR A 26 6.92 6.05 1.22
CA THR A 26 7.87 5.99 0.12
C THR A 26 7.11 6.14 -1.18
N TRP A 27 7.39 7.24 -1.89
CA TRP A 27 6.87 7.53 -3.21
C TRP A 27 7.79 6.94 -4.27
N PHE A 28 7.18 6.43 -5.33
CA PHE A 28 7.89 5.80 -6.42
C PHE A 28 7.65 6.57 -7.72
N ASP A 29 8.72 6.77 -8.48
CA ASP A 29 8.60 7.33 -9.83
C ASP A 29 7.65 6.50 -10.69
N GLY A 30 6.88 7.21 -11.51
CA GLY A 30 5.92 6.60 -12.43
C GLY A 30 6.62 5.76 -13.50
N THR A 31 6.02 4.60 -13.80
CA THR A 31 6.53 3.67 -14.82
C THR A 31 5.66 3.62 -16.08
N GLY A 32 4.54 4.36 -16.10
CA GLY A 32 3.49 4.25 -17.12
C GLY A 32 2.61 3.01 -16.99
N ASN A 33 2.98 2.02 -16.17
CA ASN A 33 2.18 0.82 -15.92
C ASN A 33 1.18 1.06 -14.77
N PRO A 34 -0.15 0.96 -14.99
CA PRO A 34 -1.16 1.17 -13.94
C PRO A 34 -1.09 0.13 -12.82
N GLU A 35 -0.50 -1.04 -13.06
CA GLU A 35 -0.29 -2.06 -12.03
C GLU A 35 1.01 -1.87 -11.24
N SER A 36 1.80 -0.84 -11.53
CA SER A 36 3.00 -0.55 -10.75
C SER A 36 2.65 0.06 -9.40
N VAL A 37 3.43 -0.26 -8.36
CA VAL A 37 3.26 0.35 -7.03
C VAL A 37 3.70 1.81 -7.11
N LYS A 38 2.77 2.72 -6.83
CA LYS A 38 2.97 4.18 -6.80
C LYS A 38 3.53 4.64 -5.46
N MET A 39 3.05 4.05 -4.38
CA MET A 39 3.56 4.36 -3.04
C MET A 39 3.32 3.20 -2.08
N ILE A 40 4.11 3.19 -1.02
CA ILE A 40 3.89 2.39 0.18
C ILE A 40 3.92 3.32 1.40
N ALA A 41 3.06 3.08 2.37
CA ALA A 41 3.00 3.87 3.60
C ALA A 41 2.86 2.96 4.84
N ASP A 42 3.59 3.28 5.91
CA ASP A 42 3.38 2.64 7.21
C ASP A 42 2.14 3.22 7.88
N LEU A 43 1.30 2.35 8.45
CA LEU A 43 0.07 2.73 9.15
C LEU A 43 -0.19 1.75 10.30
N ASP A 44 -0.05 2.21 11.55
CA ASP A 44 -0.36 1.43 12.76
C ASP A 44 0.25 0.01 12.76
N GLY A 45 1.51 -0.11 12.34
CA GLY A 45 2.22 -1.40 12.24
C GLY A 45 1.91 -2.22 10.98
N ASN A 46 1.06 -1.69 10.09
CA ASN A 46 0.65 -2.28 8.83
C ASN A 46 1.24 -1.51 7.64
N LEU A 47 1.12 -2.10 6.45
CA LEU A 47 1.59 -1.51 5.20
C LEU A 47 0.41 -1.22 4.30
N LEU A 48 0.25 0.05 3.92
CA LEU A 48 -0.65 0.44 2.85
C LEU A 48 0.10 0.43 1.52
N ILE A 49 -0.46 -0.22 0.50
CA ILE A 49 0.10 -0.31 -0.85
C ILE A 49 -0.87 0.31 -1.84
N THR A 50 -0.41 1.33 -2.56
CA THR A 50 -1.20 2.02 -3.60
C THR A 50 -0.57 1.76 -4.96
N LEU A 51 -1.37 1.31 -5.93
CA LEU A 51 -0.94 1.19 -7.32
C LEU A 51 -1.10 2.51 -8.09
N ALA A 52 -0.46 2.61 -9.25
CA ALA A 52 -0.53 3.80 -10.10
C ALA A 52 -1.88 3.97 -10.81
N GLY A 53 -2.64 2.89 -10.98
CA GLY A 53 -3.98 2.89 -11.55
C GLY A 53 -5.07 3.32 -10.55
N TRP A 54 -6.32 3.02 -10.92
CA TRP A 54 -7.53 3.45 -10.18
C TRP A 54 -7.98 2.46 -9.09
N SER A 55 -7.13 1.50 -8.71
CA SER A 55 -7.44 0.56 -7.63
C SER A 55 -7.40 1.25 -6.26
N TYR A 56 -8.27 0.83 -5.34
CA TYR A 56 -8.14 1.22 -3.94
C TYR A 56 -6.79 0.80 -3.37
N PRO A 57 -6.18 1.60 -2.49
CA PRO A 57 -5.04 1.14 -1.70
C PRO A 57 -5.40 -0.11 -0.90
N VAL A 58 -4.45 -1.01 -0.74
CA VAL A 58 -4.63 -2.29 -0.04
C VAL A 58 -3.81 -2.28 1.25
N ILE A 59 -4.45 -2.60 2.36
CA ILE A 59 -3.77 -2.76 3.65
C ILE A 59 -3.26 -4.19 3.84
N ILE A 60 -2.02 -4.32 4.28
CA ILE A 60 -1.35 -5.58 4.58
C ILE A 60 -0.91 -5.56 6.04
N TYR A 61 -1.37 -6.52 6.84
CA TYR A 61 -1.10 -6.53 8.27
C TYR A 61 0.30 -7.01 8.62
N ASP A 62 0.83 -6.53 9.75
CA ASP A 62 2.12 -6.93 10.34
C ASP A 62 3.32 -6.81 9.38
N VAL A 63 3.26 -5.80 8.51
CA VAL A 63 4.33 -5.46 7.56
C VAL A 63 4.58 -3.96 7.62
N SER A 64 5.85 -3.57 7.60
CA SER A 64 6.27 -2.18 7.41
C SER A 64 7.09 -2.03 6.11
N ARG A 65 7.27 -0.78 5.66
CA ARG A 65 8.16 -0.45 4.54
C ARG A 65 9.58 -0.89 4.83
N GLU A 66 10.06 -0.72 6.06
CA GLU A 66 11.39 -1.16 6.48
C GLU A 66 11.55 -2.68 6.38
N LYS A 67 10.54 -3.45 6.82
CA LYS A 67 10.54 -4.93 6.72
C LYS A 67 10.72 -5.39 5.27
N ILE A 68 10.20 -4.64 4.31
CA ILE A 68 10.38 -4.89 2.87
C ILE A 68 11.54 -4.09 2.24
N LYS A 69 12.40 -3.45 3.04
CA LYS A 69 13.52 -2.62 2.60
C LYS A 69 13.10 -1.56 1.57
N TYR A 70 11.95 -0.95 1.77
CA TYR A 70 11.37 0.11 0.92
C TYR A 70 11.24 -0.33 -0.56
N SER A 71 11.14 -1.63 -0.83
CA SER A 71 11.24 -2.17 -2.18
C SER A 71 9.90 -2.21 -2.92
N ARG A 72 9.81 -1.46 -4.02
CA ARG A 72 8.66 -1.50 -4.96
C ARG A 72 8.29 -2.92 -5.38
N LYS A 73 9.31 -3.74 -5.70
CA LYS A 73 9.12 -5.14 -6.16
C LYS A 73 8.52 -6.02 -5.06
N LYS A 74 9.04 -5.92 -3.83
CA LYS A 74 8.51 -6.69 -2.70
C LYS A 74 7.09 -6.27 -2.35
N ALA A 75 6.80 -4.97 -2.37
CA ALA A 75 5.43 -4.45 -2.20
C ALA A 75 4.48 -5.03 -3.25
N ARG A 76 4.87 -5.04 -4.54
CA ARG A 76 4.03 -5.61 -5.60
C ARG A 76 3.75 -7.10 -5.39
N ASN A 77 4.73 -7.87 -4.90
CA ASN A 77 4.54 -9.29 -4.60
C ASN A 77 3.56 -9.50 -3.43
N LEU A 78 3.68 -8.72 -2.35
CA LEU A 78 2.74 -8.77 -1.23
C LEU A 78 1.31 -8.42 -1.67
N TYR A 79 1.18 -7.37 -2.49
CA TYR A 79 -0.11 -7.01 -3.07
C TYR A 79 -0.73 -8.18 -3.84
N LYS A 80 0.05 -8.85 -4.70
CA LYS A 80 -0.46 -10.02 -5.45
C LYS A 80 -0.92 -11.13 -4.51
N GLN A 81 -0.13 -11.44 -3.48
CA GLN A 81 -0.47 -12.49 -2.50
C GLN A 81 -1.74 -12.18 -1.72
N ALA A 82 -1.98 -10.92 -1.39
CA ALA A 82 -3.16 -10.52 -0.63
C ALA A 82 -4.44 -10.40 -1.48
N MET A 83 -4.31 -10.29 -2.80
CA MET A 83 -5.43 -10.14 -3.73
C MET A 83 -5.79 -11.44 -4.47
N LEU A 84 -5.17 -12.57 -4.10
CA LEU A 84 -5.52 -13.92 -4.53
C LEU A 84 -6.60 -14.49 -3.60
#